data_AF-A0A1H1LPB5-F1
#
_entry.id   AF-A0A1H1LPB5-F1
#
_cell.length_a   1.000
_cell.length_b   1.000
_cell.length_c   1.000
_cell.angle_alpha   90.00
_cell.angle_beta   90.00
_cell.angle_gamma   90.00
#
_symmetry.space_group_name_H-M   'P 1'
#
loop_
_entity.id
_entity.type
_entity.pdbx_description
1 polymer ?
#
loop_
_entity_poly.entity_id
_entity_poly.type
_entity_poly.pdbx_seq_one_letter_code
_entity_poly.pdbx_strand_id
1 'polypeptide(L)'
;MVTMPVQRGFEVTSPFGPRWGTTHWGTDFGLTGGSGGKPVFAVKDGTVTRAGAASGFGQWVTVDHPAANGGGETVYGHVIPEVRVGQKVREGQRIARINPDSRTNGGVAPHLHLEWHRYSWSPPGPNRLDPMTMLRGASWPGDPAPQAPAPPQRKAPAMNVLDWSPRFSFGKPRPTHQIKNIIIHVTVNAPGTPAENVANYQIRSQSGSYHELSDTTIKHLIENTDDWLTWSSGNYGNNIGLHRSFVLWGTETRVQWLQYDRMLREAAKRDAEWCRKYNIPPIKLSAADLRAGKKGFAGHLETGQAWGGTDHVDPGIGFPWDVYLGYVRDNLNPPKETPNVLTPNFFTDFIKGFIGPLISDAKDIRQQLTGGRDAGQYGGWSVSQLVDNASSKPGDYATVPEMLALVLTRQDELKAELAELKNIKEGR
;
A
#
# COMPACT_ATOMS: atom_id res chain seq x y z
N MET A 1 8.68 -17.50 3.88
CA MET A 1 8.99 -18.78 3.23
C MET A 1 7.75 -19.64 3.40
N VAL A 2 7.78 -20.94 3.13
CA VAL A 2 6.71 -21.86 3.53
C VAL A 2 7.33 -23.01 4.33
N THR A 3 6.62 -23.47 5.35
CA THR A 3 7.02 -24.59 6.19
C THR A 3 6.03 -25.73 6.04
N MET A 4 6.51 -26.97 6.05
CA MET A 4 5.65 -28.16 6.02
C MET A 4 4.69 -28.14 7.22
N PRO A 5 3.41 -28.51 7.04
CA PRO A 5 2.41 -28.44 8.11
C PRO A 5 2.59 -29.55 9.17
N VAL A 6 3.50 -30.48 8.95
CA VAL A 6 3.79 -31.67 9.75
C VAL A 6 5.30 -31.89 9.83
N GLN A 7 5.75 -32.72 10.78
CA GLN A 7 7.18 -33.05 10.95
C GLN A 7 7.68 -33.98 9.84
N ARG A 8 9.00 -34.08 9.68
CA ARG A 8 9.64 -35.05 8.77
C ARG A 8 9.15 -36.46 9.03
N GLY A 9 8.96 -37.23 7.96
CA GLY A 9 8.52 -38.63 8.01
C GLY A 9 7.03 -38.85 7.73
N PHE A 10 6.22 -37.78 7.65
CA PHE A 10 4.86 -37.87 7.14
C PHE A 10 4.85 -38.12 5.63
N GLU A 11 3.86 -38.88 5.18
CA GLU A 11 3.62 -39.22 3.78
C GLU A 11 2.32 -38.58 3.30
N VAL A 12 2.22 -38.32 1.99
CA VAL A 12 0.95 -37.94 1.36
C VAL A 12 0.11 -39.20 1.22
N THR A 13 -0.90 -39.34 2.07
CA THR A 13 -1.83 -40.49 2.05
C THR A 13 -2.95 -40.31 1.04
N SER A 14 -3.28 -39.06 0.67
CA SER A 14 -4.18 -38.75 -0.44
C SER A 14 -3.83 -37.40 -1.07
N PRO A 15 -3.51 -37.35 -2.37
CA PRO A 15 -3.17 -36.10 -3.05
C PRO A 15 -4.42 -35.26 -3.35
N PHE A 16 -4.20 -33.99 -3.70
CA PHE A 16 -5.23 -33.13 -4.29
C PHE A 16 -5.63 -33.65 -5.69
N GLY A 17 -6.92 -33.63 -6.00
CA GLY A 17 -7.43 -34.01 -7.33
C GLY A 17 -8.46 -35.15 -7.31
N PRO A 18 -8.71 -35.81 -8.45
CA PRO A 18 -9.77 -36.82 -8.59
C PRO A 18 -9.64 -37.97 -7.59
N ARG A 19 -10.72 -38.27 -6.86
CA ARG A 19 -10.82 -39.35 -5.86
C ARG A 19 -12.19 -40.02 -5.95
N TRP A 20 -12.21 -41.27 -6.44
CA TRP A 20 -13.39 -42.14 -6.52
C TRP A 20 -14.68 -41.44 -7.03
N GLY A 21 -14.61 -40.82 -8.21
CA GLY A 21 -15.76 -40.12 -8.81
C GLY A 21 -16.07 -38.75 -8.21
N THR A 22 -15.29 -38.30 -7.22
CA THR A 22 -15.33 -36.95 -6.64
C THR A 22 -13.97 -36.26 -6.80
N THR A 23 -13.83 -35.02 -6.31
CA THR A 23 -12.53 -34.33 -6.24
C THR A 23 -12.15 -34.11 -4.78
N HIS A 24 -10.94 -34.51 -4.42
CA HIS A 24 -10.31 -34.22 -3.16
C HIS A 24 -9.68 -32.83 -3.21
N TRP A 25 -10.22 -31.90 -2.42
CA TRP A 25 -9.88 -30.47 -2.48
C TRP A 25 -8.76 -30.05 -1.53
N GLY A 26 -8.02 -31.02 -1.01
CA GLY A 26 -6.87 -30.82 -0.16
C GLY A 26 -5.83 -31.91 -0.36
N THR A 27 -4.85 -31.98 0.52
CA THR A 27 -3.85 -33.04 0.58
C THR A 27 -3.84 -33.62 1.98
N ASP A 28 -3.95 -34.94 2.06
CA ASP A 28 -3.93 -35.67 3.32
C ASP A 28 -2.50 -36.09 3.65
N PHE A 29 -2.02 -35.72 4.84
CA PHE A 29 -0.72 -36.10 5.38
C PHE A 29 -0.90 -37.06 6.56
N GLY A 30 -0.28 -38.24 6.48
CA GLY A 30 -0.41 -39.26 7.51
C GLY A 30 0.89 -40.04 7.75
N LEU A 31 0.82 -40.96 8.71
CA LEU A 31 1.84 -41.95 9.01
C LEU A 31 1.21 -43.34 8.93
N THR A 32 2.01 -44.36 8.63
CA THR A 32 1.57 -45.76 8.72
C THR A 32 1.05 -46.06 10.12
N GLY A 33 -0.18 -46.58 10.24
CA GLY A 33 -0.83 -46.86 11.53
C GLY A 33 -1.58 -45.67 12.15
N GLY A 34 -1.55 -44.49 11.53
CA GLY A 34 -2.26 -43.29 11.97
C GLY A 34 -1.37 -42.28 12.69
N SER A 35 -1.73 -41.00 12.58
CA SER A 35 -0.92 -39.86 13.06
C SER A 35 -1.60 -39.06 14.18
N GLY A 36 -2.52 -39.69 14.91
CA GLY A 36 -3.29 -39.06 15.99
C GLY A 36 -2.38 -38.43 17.05
N GLY A 37 -2.71 -37.22 17.49
CA GLY A 37 -1.97 -36.46 18.49
C GLY A 37 -0.67 -35.81 18.00
N LYS A 38 -0.22 -36.07 16.77
CA LYS A 38 0.97 -35.43 16.21
C LYS A 38 0.73 -33.93 15.97
N PRO A 39 1.77 -33.09 16.15
CA PRO A 39 1.63 -31.64 16.04
C PRO A 39 1.40 -31.20 14.59
N VAL A 40 0.60 -30.14 14.43
CA VAL A 40 0.31 -29.47 13.16
C VAL A 40 0.78 -28.02 13.25
N PHE A 41 1.45 -27.57 12.21
CA PHE A 41 2.13 -26.28 12.16
C PHE A 41 1.54 -25.37 11.09
N ALA A 42 1.52 -24.06 11.35
CA ALA A 42 1.14 -23.07 10.35
C ALA A 42 2.16 -23.04 9.22
N VAL A 43 1.70 -23.23 7.98
CA VAL A 43 2.59 -23.25 6.81
C VAL A 43 3.22 -21.89 6.51
N LYS A 44 2.58 -20.79 6.97
CA LYS A 44 3.00 -19.39 6.79
C LYS A 44 2.48 -18.53 7.95
N ASP A 45 3.09 -17.36 8.13
CA ASP A 45 2.54 -16.30 9.00
C ASP A 45 1.10 -15.96 8.61
N GLY A 46 0.24 -15.71 9.60
CA GLY A 46 -1.14 -15.33 9.34
C GLY A 46 -1.97 -15.06 10.58
N THR A 47 -3.27 -14.88 10.37
CA THR A 47 -4.26 -14.70 11.42
C THR A 47 -5.28 -15.82 11.37
N VAL A 48 -5.55 -16.47 12.50
CA VAL A 48 -6.55 -17.52 12.60
C VAL A 48 -7.93 -16.92 12.37
N THR A 49 -8.64 -17.37 11.33
CA THR A 49 -9.98 -16.90 10.95
C THR A 49 -11.08 -17.81 11.49
N ARG A 50 -10.80 -19.11 11.68
CA ARG A 50 -11.71 -20.10 12.26
C ARG A 50 -10.92 -21.12 13.08
N ALA A 51 -11.50 -21.57 14.19
CA ALA A 51 -10.97 -22.65 15.02
C ALA A 51 -12.14 -23.33 15.73
N GLY A 52 -12.33 -24.64 15.53
CA GLY A 52 -13.40 -25.40 16.18
C GLY A 52 -14.10 -26.38 15.24
N ALA A 53 -15.35 -26.73 15.56
CA ALA A 53 -16.11 -27.72 14.80
C ALA A 53 -16.46 -27.24 13.38
N ALA A 54 -16.36 -28.14 12.41
CA ALA A 54 -16.73 -27.89 11.02
C ALA A 54 -17.25 -29.14 10.33
N SER A 55 -18.39 -29.01 9.65
CA SER A 55 -18.96 -30.08 8.85
C SER A 55 -17.97 -30.51 7.77
N GLY A 56 -17.77 -31.83 7.63
CA GLY A 56 -16.80 -32.41 6.70
C GLY A 56 -15.35 -32.48 7.21
N PHE A 57 -14.99 -31.70 8.24
CA PHE A 57 -13.63 -31.69 8.80
C PHE A 57 -13.55 -32.20 10.25
N GLY A 58 -14.70 -32.43 10.89
CA GLY A 58 -14.80 -32.69 12.32
C GLY A 58 -14.47 -31.42 13.10
N GLN A 59 -13.17 -31.14 13.24
CA GLN A 59 -12.64 -29.87 13.71
C GLN A 59 -11.54 -29.36 12.78
N TRP A 60 -11.45 -28.03 12.68
CA TRP A 60 -10.49 -27.37 11.81
C TRP A 60 -9.86 -26.12 12.44
N VAL A 61 -8.77 -25.69 11.82
CA VAL A 61 -8.20 -24.34 11.96
C VAL A 61 -8.08 -23.75 10.56
N THR A 62 -8.41 -22.47 10.38
CA THR A 62 -8.13 -21.75 9.14
C THR A 62 -7.27 -20.53 9.42
N VAL A 63 -6.33 -20.23 8.52
CA VAL A 63 -5.36 -19.13 8.68
C VAL A 63 -5.35 -18.28 7.41
N ASP A 64 -5.72 -17.02 7.55
CA ASP A 64 -5.59 -16.00 6.51
C ASP A 64 -4.18 -15.41 6.50
N HIS A 65 -3.58 -15.36 5.32
CA HIS A 65 -2.20 -14.92 5.13
C HIS A 65 -2.17 -13.51 4.54
N PRO A 66 -1.33 -12.61 5.07
CA PRO A 66 -1.26 -11.24 4.57
C PRO A 66 -0.74 -11.20 3.13
N ALA A 67 -1.21 -10.22 2.35
CA ALA A 67 -0.79 -10.02 0.96
C ALA A 67 0.74 -9.87 0.81
N ALA A 68 1.40 -9.25 1.79
CA ALA A 68 2.86 -9.13 1.84
C ALA A 68 3.59 -10.49 1.84
N ASN A 69 2.92 -11.55 2.28
CA ASN A 69 3.43 -12.92 2.28
C ASN A 69 2.83 -13.75 1.13
N GLY A 70 2.21 -13.14 0.12
CA GLY A 70 1.60 -13.82 -1.03
C GLY A 70 0.10 -14.12 -0.89
N GLY A 71 -0.54 -13.70 0.20
CA GLY A 71 -2.00 -13.81 0.38
C GLY A 71 -2.51 -15.25 0.53
N GLY A 72 -3.84 -15.37 0.52
CA GLY A 72 -4.58 -16.63 0.54
C GLY A 72 -4.93 -17.15 1.93
N GLU A 73 -5.67 -18.24 1.98
CA GLU A 73 -6.11 -18.87 3.23
C GLU A 73 -5.78 -20.37 3.22
N THR A 74 -5.29 -20.89 4.34
CA THR A 74 -5.04 -22.33 4.52
C THR A 74 -6.00 -22.95 5.52
N VAL A 75 -6.41 -24.18 5.26
CA VAL A 75 -7.36 -24.93 6.10
C VAL A 75 -6.69 -26.20 6.59
N TYR A 76 -6.69 -26.41 7.91
CA TYR A 76 -6.16 -27.58 8.57
C TYR A 76 -7.33 -28.36 9.18
N GLY A 77 -7.74 -29.43 8.52
CA GLY A 77 -8.87 -30.28 8.90
C GLY A 77 -8.46 -31.52 9.68
N HIS A 78 -9.42 -32.12 10.39
CA HIS A 78 -9.23 -33.29 11.25
C HIS A 78 -8.23 -33.05 12.40
N VAL A 79 -8.24 -31.84 12.95
CA VAL A 79 -7.32 -31.41 14.00
C VAL A 79 -8.06 -30.96 15.25
N ILE A 80 -7.41 -31.01 16.41
CA ILE A 80 -7.84 -30.36 17.65
C ILE A 80 -7.12 -29.00 17.72
N PRO A 81 -7.83 -27.87 17.60
CA PRO A 81 -7.22 -26.54 17.65
C PRO A 81 -6.49 -26.28 18.98
N GLU A 82 -5.30 -25.69 18.89
CA GLU A 82 -4.52 -25.17 20.03
C GLU A 82 -4.39 -23.63 19.96
N VAL A 83 -5.21 -23.01 19.10
CA VAL A 83 -5.27 -21.58 18.82
C VAL A 83 -6.72 -21.12 18.77
N ARG A 84 -6.94 -19.81 18.87
CA ARG A 84 -8.28 -19.17 18.83
C ARG A 84 -8.43 -18.20 17.68
N VAL A 85 -9.68 -17.94 17.27
CA VAL A 85 -10.00 -16.93 16.24
C VAL A 85 -9.42 -15.57 16.62
N GLY A 86 -8.80 -14.90 15.64
CA GLY A 86 -8.10 -13.62 15.79
C GLY A 86 -6.64 -13.75 16.26
N GLN A 87 -6.18 -14.94 16.63
CA GLN A 87 -4.79 -15.15 17.03
C GLN A 87 -3.84 -15.03 15.83
N LYS A 88 -2.79 -14.21 15.99
CA LYS A 88 -1.68 -14.18 15.02
C LYS A 88 -0.78 -15.40 15.24
N VAL A 89 -0.42 -16.06 14.16
CA VAL A 89 0.47 -17.24 14.15
C VAL A 89 1.64 -16.97 13.23
N ARG A 90 2.82 -17.48 13.58
CA ARG A 90 4.03 -17.43 12.76
C ARG A 90 4.18 -18.69 11.92
N GLU A 91 4.86 -18.60 10.79
CA GLU A 91 5.34 -19.74 10.01
C GLU A 91 6.05 -20.75 10.93
N GLY A 92 5.69 -22.03 10.84
CA GLY A 92 6.24 -23.09 11.68
C GLY A 92 5.74 -23.09 13.12
N GLN A 93 4.84 -22.19 13.52
CA GLN A 93 4.21 -22.24 14.83
C GLN A 93 3.23 -23.42 14.91
N ARG A 94 3.27 -24.18 16.00
CA ARG A 94 2.27 -25.21 16.29
C ARG A 94 0.91 -24.56 16.52
N ILE A 95 -0.10 -24.97 15.76
CA ILE A 95 -1.46 -24.41 15.80
C ILE A 95 -2.52 -25.43 16.22
N ALA A 96 -2.21 -26.72 16.09
CA ALA A 96 -3.14 -27.79 16.41
C ALA A 96 -2.39 -29.12 16.60
N ARG A 97 -3.14 -30.16 16.90
CA ARG A 97 -2.70 -31.57 16.82
C ARG A 97 -3.70 -32.37 16.02
N ILE A 98 -3.25 -33.40 15.31
CA ILE A 98 -4.15 -34.29 14.57
C ILE A 98 -5.11 -34.96 15.56
N ASN A 99 -6.40 -34.98 15.23
CA ASN A 99 -7.40 -35.58 16.11
C ASN A 99 -7.23 -37.11 16.10
N PRO A 100 -7.02 -37.76 17.26
CA PRO A 100 -6.87 -39.22 17.31
C PRO A 100 -8.18 -39.98 17.05
N ASP A 101 -9.34 -39.31 17.14
CA ASP A 101 -10.64 -39.93 16.94
C ASP A 101 -10.99 -40.04 15.45
N SER A 102 -10.93 -41.26 14.91
CA SER A 102 -11.23 -41.54 13.50
C SER A 102 -12.68 -41.23 13.10
N ARG A 103 -13.60 -41.03 14.05
CA ARG A 103 -14.95 -40.56 13.72
C ARG A 103 -14.96 -39.12 13.21
N THR A 104 -13.91 -38.36 13.47
CA THR A 104 -13.79 -36.95 13.05
C THR A 104 -13.17 -36.78 11.66
N ASN A 105 -12.73 -37.87 11.02
CA ASN A 105 -12.11 -37.87 9.70
C ASN A 105 -12.67 -38.96 8.76
N GLY A 106 -13.96 -39.30 8.91
CA GLY A 106 -14.64 -40.23 8.02
C GLY A 106 -14.29 -41.72 8.24
N GLY A 107 -13.75 -42.07 9.41
CA GLY A 107 -13.50 -43.46 9.80
C GLY A 107 -12.17 -44.05 9.32
N VAL A 108 -11.28 -43.24 8.74
CA VAL A 108 -9.95 -43.69 8.29
C VAL A 108 -8.88 -43.40 9.34
N ALA A 109 -7.65 -43.90 9.11
CA ALA A 109 -6.52 -43.63 9.98
C ALA A 109 -6.34 -42.10 10.20
N PRO A 110 -6.11 -41.63 11.44
CA PRO A 110 -5.89 -40.22 11.74
C PRO A 110 -4.81 -39.59 10.84
N HIS A 111 -5.12 -38.46 10.23
CA HIS A 111 -4.29 -37.72 9.29
C HIS A 111 -4.61 -36.22 9.37
N LEU A 112 -3.71 -35.38 8.88
CA LEU A 112 -3.99 -33.98 8.64
C LEU A 112 -4.56 -33.82 7.23
N HIS A 113 -5.69 -33.14 7.09
CA HIS A 113 -6.17 -32.65 5.80
C HIS A 113 -5.78 -31.18 5.62
N LEU A 114 -5.03 -30.85 4.57
CA LEU A 114 -4.64 -29.46 4.26
C LEU A 114 -5.31 -28.98 2.98
N GLU A 115 -6.05 -27.87 3.03
CA GLU A 115 -6.48 -27.13 1.82
C GLU A 115 -5.71 -25.81 1.69
N TRP A 116 -5.56 -25.35 0.44
CA TRP A 116 -5.02 -24.03 0.13
C TRP A 116 -6.00 -23.25 -0.77
N HIS A 117 -6.34 -22.03 -0.38
CA HIS A 117 -7.29 -21.18 -1.08
C HIS A 117 -6.59 -19.91 -1.58
N ARG A 118 -6.89 -19.50 -2.81
CA ARG A 118 -6.24 -18.35 -3.47
C ARG A 118 -6.47 -17.02 -2.74
N TYR A 119 -7.65 -16.83 -2.17
CA TYR A 119 -8.04 -15.58 -1.49
C TYR A 119 -8.55 -15.86 -0.08
N SER A 120 -9.78 -16.35 0.02
CA SER A 120 -10.44 -16.82 1.23
C SER A 120 -11.08 -18.18 0.95
N TRP A 121 -11.56 -18.83 2.01
CA TRP A 121 -12.22 -20.12 1.97
C TRP A 121 -13.31 -20.10 0.91
N SER A 122 -13.08 -20.88 -0.14
CA SER A 122 -13.87 -20.88 -1.35
C SER A 122 -14.60 -22.21 -1.50
N PRO A 123 -15.78 -22.24 -2.14
CA PRO A 123 -16.39 -23.49 -2.56
C PRO A 123 -15.48 -24.27 -3.53
N PRO A 124 -15.76 -25.57 -3.76
CA PRO A 124 -15.10 -26.37 -4.79
C PRO A 124 -14.92 -25.63 -6.12
N GLY A 125 -13.70 -25.62 -6.67
CA GLY A 125 -13.41 -24.91 -7.92
C GLY A 125 -11.97 -24.40 -8.03
N PRO A 126 -11.68 -23.54 -9.03
CA PRO A 126 -10.32 -23.15 -9.41
C PRO A 126 -9.58 -22.29 -8.38
N ASN A 127 -10.29 -21.78 -7.37
CA ASN A 127 -9.71 -21.01 -6.28
C ASN A 127 -9.15 -21.90 -5.16
N ARG A 128 -9.38 -23.23 -5.22
CA ARG A 128 -8.71 -24.21 -4.38
C ARG A 128 -7.47 -24.71 -5.11
N LEU A 129 -6.31 -24.42 -4.54
CA LEU A 129 -5.00 -24.69 -5.10
C LEU A 129 -4.46 -26.00 -4.54
N ASP A 130 -3.68 -26.72 -5.35
CA ASP A 130 -2.96 -27.91 -4.91
C ASP A 130 -1.92 -27.55 -3.83
N PRO A 131 -2.07 -28.04 -2.57
CA PRO A 131 -1.13 -27.75 -1.49
C PRO A 131 0.30 -28.19 -1.80
N MET A 132 0.51 -29.27 -2.57
CA MET A 132 1.85 -29.77 -2.89
C MET A 132 2.60 -28.82 -3.82
N THR A 133 1.88 -28.15 -4.72
CA THR A 133 2.44 -27.08 -5.54
C THR A 133 2.87 -25.89 -4.68
N MET A 134 2.05 -25.52 -3.69
CA MET A 134 2.33 -24.40 -2.79
C MET A 134 3.43 -24.68 -1.77
N LEU A 135 3.63 -25.95 -1.41
CA LEU A 135 4.67 -26.42 -0.47
C LEU A 135 6.01 -26.75 -1.14
N ARG A 136 6.17 -26.49 -2.44
CA ARG A 136 7.41 -26.78 -3.14
C ARG A 136 8.59 -26.00 -2.53
N GLY A 137 9.60 -26.71 -2.07
CA GLY A 137 10.77 -26.11 -1.41
C GLY A 137 10.53 -25.69 0.04
N ALA A 138 9.43 -26.14 0.66
CA ALA A 138 9.15 -25.85 2.06
C ALA A 138 10.23 -26.41 2.99
N SER A 139 10.55 -25.65 4.05
CA SER A 139 11.37 -26.12 5.16
C SER A 139 10.54 -27.03 6.08
N TRP A 140 11.18 -27.84 6.93
CA TRP A 140 10.45 -28.65 7.90
C TRP A 140 10.37 -28.00 9.27
N PRO A 141 9.29 -28.21 10.04
CA PRO A 141 9.19 -27.75 11.42
C PRO A 141 10.37 -28.24 12.26
N GLY A 142 11.11 -27.32 12.86
CA GLY A 142 12.28 -27.62 13.68
C GLY A 142 13.59 -27.75 12.91
N ASP A 143 13.58 -27.70 11.57
CA ASP A 143 14.81 -27.37 10.85
C ASP A 143 15.30 -26.00 11.36
N PRO A 144 16.63 -25.79 11.55
CA PRO A 144 17.11 -24.43 11.79
C PRO A 144 16.56 -23.60 10.64
N ALA A 145 15.78 -22.56 10.99
CA ALA A 145 15.23 -21.65 10.00
C ALA A 145 16.38 -21.37 9.01
N PRO A 146 16.20 -21.56 7.69
CA PRO A 146 17.21 -21.14 6.72
C PRO A 146 17.59 -19.75 7.19
N GLN A 147 18.86 -19.53 7.57
CA GLN A 147 19.26 -18.29 8.23
C GLN A 147 18.56 -17.20 7.46
N ALA A 148 17.54 -16.60 8.08
CA ALA A 148 16.94 -15.43 7.49
C ALA A 148 18.16 -14.55 7.29
N PRO A 149 18.45 -14.07 6.06
CA PRO A 149 19.55 -13.15 5.89
C PRO A 149 19.34 -12.15 7.01
N ALA A 150 20.30 -12.12 7.97
CA ALA A 150 20.08 -11.55 9.30
C ALA A 150 19.27 -10.29 9.09
N PRO A 151 18.06 -10.13 9.69
CA PRO A 151 17.08 -9.11 9.27
C PRO A 151 17.91 -7.88 9.04
N PRO A 152 18.08 -7.42 7.77
CA PRO A 152 19.30 -6.74 7.34
C PRO A 152 19.63 -5.86 8.49
N GLN A 153 20.72 -6.19 9.23
CA GLN A 153 21.13 -5.32 10.32
C GLN A 153 20.97 -3.97 9.69
N ARG A 154 20.19 -3.07 10.27
CA ARG A 154 20.25 -1.69 9.82
C ARG A 154 21.67 -1.21 10.16
N LYS A 155 22.73 -1.77 9.54
CA LYS A 155 23.45 -1.01 8.54
C LYS A 155 22.37 -0.22 7.82
N ALA A 156 22.25 1.05 8.21
CA ALA A 156 21.65 2.06 7.35
C ALA A 156 21.93 1.62 5.92
N PRO A 157 20.90 1.49 5.04
CA PRO A 157 21.10 1.01 3.68
C PRO A 157 22.39 1.64 3.21
N ALA A 158 23.41 0.81 2.89
CA ALA A 158 24.73 1.33 2.55
C ALA A 158 24.44 2.47 1.59
N MET A 159 24.75 3.70 2.03
CA MET A 159 24.14 4.89 1.46
C MET A 159 24.27 4.73 -0.05
N ASN A 160 23.14 4.68 -0.78
CA ASN A 160 23.13 4.74 -2.25
C ASN A 160 23.57 6.15 -2.67
N VAL A 161 24.62 6.68 -2.03
CA VAL A 161 25.19 7.99 -2.13
C VAL A 161 26.52 7.80 -2.81
N LEU A 162 26.58 8.20 -4.07
CA LEU A 162 27.80 8.25 -4.83
C LEU A 162 28.37 9.65 -4.66
N ASP A 163 29.41 9.78 -3.85
CA ASP A 163 30.12 11.05 -3.71
C ASP A 163 31.07 11.25 -4.88
N TRP A 164 30.66 12.09 -5.82
CA TRP A 164 31.42 12.49 -7.00
C TRP A 164 31.89 13.94 -6.91
N SER A 165 31.75 14.58 -5.74
CA SER A 165 32.23 15.95 -5.53
C SER A 165 33.71 16.16 -5.89
N PRO A 166 34.65 15.20 -5.68
CA PRO A 166 36.03 15.39 -6.11
C PRO A 166 36.24 15.43 -7.63
N ARG A 167 35.22 15.06 -8.42
CA ARG A 167 35.30 14.99 -9.88
C ARG A 167 34.83 16.28 -10.56
N PHE A 168 34.12 17.15 -9.85
CA PHE A 168 33.69 18.45 -10.36
C PHE A 168 34.77 19.50 -10.03
N SER A 169 35.41 20.04 -11.07
CA SER A 169 36.52 21.00 -10.95
C SER A 169 36.15 22.42 -11.37
N PHE A 170 34.88 22.66 -11.71
CA PHE A 170 34.35 23.97 -12.10
C PHE A 170 33.30 24.45 -11.08
N GLY A 171 33.09 25.76 -11.03
CA GLY A 171 32.48 26.41 -9.88
C GLY A 171 33.54 27.12 -9.04
N LYS A 172 33.23 27.40 -7.77
CA LYS A 172 34.19 28.00 -6.83
C LYS A 172 33.76 27.78 -5.38
N PRO A 173 34.68 27.82 -4.40
CA PRO A 173 34.30 27.83 -3.00
C PRO A 173 33.33 28.98 -2.65
N ARG A 174 32.41 28.72 -1.72
CA ARG A 174 31.48 29.71 -1.18
C ARG A 174 31.26 29.52 0.32
N PRO A 175 30.89 30.59 1.05
CA PRO A 175 30.49 30.47 2.45
C PRO A 175 29.12 29.80 2.61
N THR A 176 29.02 28.82 3.50
CA THR A 176 27.77 28.10 3.77
C THR A 176 26.77 28.86 4.65
N HIS A 177 27.22 29.86 5.42
CA HIS A 177 26.34 30.69 6.27
C HIS A 177 25.36 31.56 5.46
N GLN A 178 25.58 31.72 4.16
CA GLN A 178 24.71 32.47 3.25
C GLN A 178 23.58 31.62 2.66
N ILE A 179 23.59 30.30 2.91
CA ILE A 179 22.60 29.37 2.38
C ILE A 179 21.22 29.68 2.97
N LYS A 180 20.25 29.89 2.08
CA LYS A 180 18.86 30.24 2.41
C LYS A 180 17.84 29.32 1.75
N ASN A 181 18.16 28.79 0.56
CA ASN A 181 17.18 28.14 -0.28
C ASN A 181 17.59 26.74 -0.70
N ILE A 182 16.60 25.87 -0.91
CA ILE A 182 16.76 24.62 -1.65
C ILE A 182 16.02 24.80 -2.98
N ILE A 183 16.74 24.72 -4.09
CA ILE A 183 16.22 24.98 -5.43
C ILE A 183 16.09 23.65 -6.15
N ILE A 184 14.85 23.34 -6.53
CA ILE A 184 14.49 22.10 -7.20
C ILE A 184 14.62 22.28 -8.71
N HIS A 185 15.26 21.31 -9.33
CA HIS A 185 15.56 21.27 -10.74
C HIS A 185 15.17 19.94 -11.38
N VAL A 186 15.18 19.92 -12.72
CA VAL A 186 15.29 18.69 -13.50
C VAL A 186 16.47 18.76 -14.46
N THR A 187 16.97 17.61 -14.89
CA THR A 187 18.10 17.53 -15.82
C THR A 187 17.71 17.54 -17.30
N VAL A 188 16.41 17.47 -17.60
CA VAL A 188 15.84 17.35 -18.96
C VAL A 188 16.34 16.08 -19.66
N ASN A 189 16.20 14.95 -18.97
CA ASN A 189 16.54 13.63 -19.50
C ASN A 189 15.38 12.64 -19.34
N ALA A 190 15.42 11.58 -20.14
CA ALA A 190 14.45 10.50 -20.04
C ALA A 190 14.45 9.87 -18.63
N PRO A 191 13.26 9.63 -18.03
CA PRO A 191 13.15 8.84 -16.82
C PRO A 191 13.89 7.50 -16.96
N GLY A 192 14.68 7.13 -15.96
CA GLY A 192 15.53 5.93 -16.00
C GLY A 192 16.93 6.16 -16.55
N THR A 193 17.27 7.36 -17.03
CA THR A 193 18.67 7.74 -17.27
C THR A 193 19.43 7.73 -15.93
N PRO A 194 20.57 7.02 -15.81
CA PRO A 194 21.38 7.04 -14.60
C PRO A 194 21.93 8.43 -14.29
N ALA A 195 21.91 8.84 -13.02
CA ALA A 195 22.50 10.11 -12.57
C ALA A 195 23.98 10.24 -12.96
N GLU A 196 24.73 9.13 -12.94
CA GLU A 196 26.12 9.05 -13.37
C GLU A 196 26.34 9.52 -14.82
N ASN A 197 25.37 9.26 -15.71
CA ASN A 197 25.46 9.66 -17.12
C ASN A 197 25.32 11.18 -17.27
N VAL A 198 24.40 11.78 -16.51
CA VAL A 198 24.21 13.23 -16.47
C VAL A 198 25.44 13.90 -15.89
N ALA A 199 25.93 13.43 -14.74
CA ALA A 199 27.12 13.98 -14.08
C ALA A 199 28.37 13.87 -14.98
N ASN A 200 28.58 12.75 -15.67
CA ASN A 200 29.68 12.60 -16.62
C ASN A 200 29.58 13.57 -17.81
N TYR A 201 28.36 13.84 -18.31
CA TYR A 201 28.17 14.83 -19.35
C TYR A 201 28.54 16.23 -18.84
N GLN A 202 28.01 16.62 -17.68
CA GLN A 202 28.29 17.92 -17.05
C GLN A 202 29.78 18.14 -16.75
N ILE A 203 30.49 17.11 -16.27
CA ILE A 203 31.94 17.17 -16.05
C ILE A 203 32.69 17.49 -17.35
N ARG A 204 32.27 16.90 -18.48
CA ARG A 204 32.92 17.09 -19.79
C ARG A 204 32.54 18.40 -20.46
N SER A 205 31.26 18.77 -20.42
CA SER A 205 30.74 19.96 -21.10
C SER A 205 30.94 21.23 -20.30
N GLN A 206 31.06 21.12 -18.98
CA GLN A 206 31.00 22.23 -18.02
C GLN A 206 29.79 23.14 -18.25
N SER A 207 28.68 22.57 -18.72
CA SER A 207 27.47 23.33 -19.08
C SER A 207 26.55 23.63 -17.88
N GLY A 208 26.84 23.05 -16.72
CA GLY A 208 26.05 23.19 -15.50
C GLY A 208 26.40 22.11 -14.48
N SER A 209 25.99 22.30 -13.23
CA SER A 209 26.13 21.32 -12.15
C SER A 209 25.09 21.59 -11.06
N TYR A 210 24.87 20.64 -10.15
CA TYR A 210 24.02 20.75 -8.98
C TYR A 210 24.77 20.30 -7.72
N HIS A 211 24.12 20.33 -6.55
CA HIS A 211 24.70 19.74 -5.35
C HIS A 211 24.41 18.24 -5.32
N GLU A 212 23.16 17.86 -5.63
CA GLU A 212 22.76 16.46 -5.70
C GLU A 212 21.83 16.17 -6.87
N LEU A 213 22.07 15.02 -7.52
CA LEU A 213 21.14 14.39 -8.45
C LEU A 213 20.36 13.26 -7.79
N SER A 214 19.14 13.05 -8.24
CA SER A 214 18.31 11.91 -7.85
C SER A 214 17.65 11.30 -9.07
N ASP A 215 17.87 10.00 -9.28
CA ASP A 215 17.28 9.23 -10.37
C ASP A 215 16.31 8.15 -9.87
N THR A 216 15.65 7.46 -10.79
CA THR A 216 14.65 6.44 -10.46
C THR A 216 15.26 5.16 -9.87
N THR A 217 16.59 5.00 -9.92
CA THR A 217 17.31 3.89 -9.28
C THR A 217 17.49 4.11 -7.78
N ILE A 218 16.94 5.21 -7.25
CA ILE A 218 17.05 5.68 -5.86
C ILE A 218 18.49 5.91 -5.42
N LYS A 219 19.37 6.21 -6.37
CA LYS A 219 20.72 6.69 -6.11
C LYS A 219 20.68 8.20 -5.91
N HIS A 220 21.45 8.63 -4.91
CA HIS A 220 21.82 10.01 -4.70
C HIS A 220 23.24 10.18 -5.21
N LEU A 221 23.45 11.02 -6.19
CA LEU A 221 24.79 11.36 -6.64
C LEU A 221 25.09 12.76 -6.10
N ILE A 222 26.09 12.87 -5.25
CA ILE A 222 26.59 14.16 -4.77
C ILE A 222 27.55 14.66 -5.84
N GLU A 223 27.14 15.71 -6.54
CA GLU A 223 27.97 16.36 -7.56
C GLU A 223 28.91 17.39 -6.95
N ASN A 224 28.47 18.11 -5.91
CA ASN A 224 29.24 19.17 -5.27
C ASN A 224 28.88 19.25 -3.78
N THR A 225 29.85 19.63 -2.94
CA THR A 225 29.63 19.88 -1.51
C THR A 225 28.89 21.20 -1.29
N ASP A 226 28.23 21.36 -0.13
CA ASP A 226 27.44 22.56 0.20
C ASP A 226 28.25 23.88 0.13
N ASP A 227 29.56 23.81 0.42
CA ASP A 227 30.51 24.93 0.39
C ASP A 227 31.10 25.20 -1.00
N TRP A 228 30.58 24.53 -2.03
CA TRP A 228 30.94 24.76 -3.42
C TRP A 228 29.79 25.41 -4.18
N LEU A 229 30.10 26.46 -4.93
CA LEU A 229 29.15 27.16 -5.80
C LEU A 229 28.97 26.37 -7.09
N THR A 230 27.75 25.88 -7.31
CA THR A 230 27.37 25.12 -8.50
C THR A 230 26.94 26.05 -9.63
N TRP A 231 26.86 25.54 -10.87
CA TRP A 231 26.35 26.30 -12.01
C TRP A 231 24.93 25.82 -12.34
N SER A 232 23.94 26.33 -11.61
CA SER A 232 22.58 25.77 -11.61
C SER A 232 21.48 26.77 -11.96
N SER A 233 21.40 27.91 -11.28
CA SER A 233 20.24 28.83 -11.35
C SER A 233 20.62 30.32 -11.41
N GLY A 234 21.68 30.63 -12.14
CA GLY A 234 22.25 31.98 -12.22
C GLY A 234 23.06 32.39 -10.99
N ASN A 235 23.89 33.44 -11.13
CA ASN A 235 24.94 33.77 -10.16
C ASN A 235 24.44 33.99 -8.72
N TYR A 236 23.31 34.69 -8.55
CA TYR A 236 22.78 34.97 -7.22
C TYR A 236 22.21 33.71 -6.56
N GLY A 237 21.42 32.92 -7.32
CA GLY A 237 20.85 31.67 -6.83
C GLY A 237 21.93 30.65 -6.45
N ASN A 238 22.95 30.51 -7.29
CA ASN A 238 24.11 29.64 -7.02
C ASN A 238 24.84 30.00 -5.72
N ASN A 239 24.83 31.27 -5.31
CA ASN A 239 25.53 31.72 -4.11
C ASN A 239 24.77 31.38 -2.81
N ILE A 240 23.43 31.35 -2.84
CA ILE A 240 22.59 31.19 -1.64
C ILE A 240 21.71 29.94 -1.64
N GLY A 241 21.70 29.20 -2.74
CA GLY A 241 20.92 27.99 -2.95
C GLY A 241 21.73 26.72 -2.75
N LEU A 242 21.07 25.68 -2.25
CA LEU A 242 21.44 24.29 -2.45
C LEU A 242 20.60 23.76 -3.60
N HIS A 243 21.19 23.00 -4.50
CA HIS A 243 20.54 22.64 -5.77
C HIS A 243 20.31 21.13 -5.85
N ARG A 244 19.03 20.73 -5.85
CA ARG A 244 18.63 19.34 -6.09
C ARG A 244 18.04 19.22 -7.47
N SER A 245 18.54 18.29 -8.27
CA SER A 245 17.97 17.99 -9.58
C SER A 245 17.46 16.55 -9.66
N PHE A 246 16.30 16.38 -10.27
CA PHE A 246 15.73 15.08 -10.59
C PHE A 246 16.01 14.72 -12.05
N VAL A 247 16.40 13.47 -12.31
CA VAL A 247 16.67 12.99 -13.68
C VAL A 247 15.36 12.67 -14.39
N LEU A 248 14.70 13.71 -14.90
CA LEU A 248 13.40 13.73 -15.56
C LEU A 248 13.34 14.84 -16.63
N TRP A 249 12.25 14.90 -17.41
CA TRP A 249 12.10 15.89 -18.49
C TRP A 249 11.75 17.29 -17.99
N GLY A 250 11.01 17.40 -16.88
CA GLY A 250 10.43 18.66 -16.39
C GLY A 250 9.10 19.03 -17.05
N THR A 251 8.61 18.22 -17.98
CA THR A 251 7.29 18.36 -18.63
C THR A 251 6.26 17.39 -18.08
N GLU A 252 6.63 16.56 -17.11
CA GLU A 252 5.74 15.60 -16.47
C GLU A 252 4.54 16.31 -15.82
N THR A 253 3.35 15.76 -16.07
CA THR A 253 2.16 16.09 -15.30
C THR A 253 2.32 15.66 -13.85
N ARG A 254 1.48 16.20 -12.96
CA ARG A 254 1.44 15.78 -11.55
C ARG A 254 1.29 14.28 -11.38
N VAL A 255 0.42 13.64 -12.17
CA VAL A 255 0.19 12.19 -12.09
C VAL A 255 1.46 11.42 -12.48
N GLN A 256 2.19 11.87 -13.50
CA GLN A 256 3.44 11.24 -13.91
C GLN A 256 4.54 11.43 -12.86
N TRP A 257 4.66 12.60 -12.24
CA TRP A 257 5.58 12.81 -11.11
C TRP A 257 5.32 11.82 -9.96
N LEU A 258 4.06 11.60 -9.63
CA LEU A 258 3.66 10.72 -8.52
C LEU A 258 3.90 9.23 -8.80
N GLN A 259 4.13 8.83 -10.06
CA GLN A 259 4.60 7.47 -10.37
C GLN A 259 6.02 7.23 -9.84
N TYR A 260 6.80 8.29 -9.59
CA TYR A 260 8.15 8.23 -9.03
C TYR A 260 8.19 8.54 -7.52
N ASP A 261 7.12 8.22 -6.79
CA ASP A 261 6.98 8.43 -5.33
C ASP A 261 8.22 8.01 -4.53
N ARG A 262 8.80 6.85 -4.85
CA ARG A 262 10.00 6.36 -4.15
C ARG A 262 11.21 7.30 -4.33
N MET A 263 11.46 7.78 -5.55
CA MET A 263 12.55 8.74 -5.82
C MET A 263 12.31 10.05 -5.06
N LEU A 264 11.08 10.55 -5.07
CA LEU A 264 10.69 11.76 -4.33
C LEU A 264 10.90 11.59 -2.81
N ARG A 265 10.51 10.46 -2.23
CA ARG A 265 10.69 10.18 -0.80
C ARG A 265 12.15 10.07 -0.41
N GLU A 266 12.98 9.41 -1.21
CA GLU A 266 14.41 9.29 -0.92
C GLU A 266 15.11 10.66 -1.01
N ALA A 267 14.81 11.45 -2.05
CA ALA A 267 15.33 12.82 -2.18
C ALA A 267 14.91 13.71 -1.01
N ALA A 268 13.66 13.59 -0.55
CA ALA A 268 13.15 14.37 0.57
C ALA A 268 13.87 14.11 1.90
N LYS A 269 14.46 12.91 2.09
CA LYS A 269 15.29 12.61 3.27
C LYS A 269 16.54 13.48 3.31
N ARG A 270 17.23 13.60 2.18
CA ARG A 270 18.42 14.45 1.99
C ARG A 270 18.07 15.92 2.17
N ASP A 271 16.96 16.36 1.59
CA ASP A 271 16.53 17.75 1.73
C ASP A 271 16.07 18.09 3.15
N ALA A 272 15.55 17.12 3.91
CA ALA A 272 15.31 17.29 5.34
C ALA A 272 16.62 17.47 6.12
N GLU A 273 17.73 16.81 5.73
CA GLU A 273 19.05 17.05 6.34
C GLU A 273 19.54 18.47 6.08
N TRP A 274 19.41 18.98 4.85
CA TRP A 274 19.70 20.38 4.53
C TRP A 274 18.81 21.34 5.31
N CYS A 275 17.52 21.05 5.42
CA CYS A 275 16.59 21.84 6.23
C CYS A 275 17.03 21.95 7.69
N ARG A 276 17.44 20.83 8.32
CA ARG A 276 17.97 20.83 9.70
C ARG A 276 19.27 21.63 9.79
N LYS A 277 20.21 21.36 8.88
CA LYS A 277 21.56 21.95 8.90
C LYS A 277 21.55 23.47 8.74
N TYR A 278 20.69 23.99 7.86
CA TYR A 278 20.66 25.41 7.50
C TYR A 278 19.44 26.17 8.04
N ASN A 279 18.61 25.51 8.85
CA ASN A 279 17.35 26.05 9.37
C ASN A 279 16.47 26.61 8.24
N ILE A 280 16.21 25.78 7.24
CA ILE A 280 15.37 26.10 6.08
C ILE A 280 13.98 25.47 6.30
N PRO A 281 12.90 26.26 6.32
CA PRO A 281 11.56 25.71 6.47
C PRO A 281 11.10 25.03 5.16
N PRO A 282 10.41 23.88 5.22
CA PRO A 282 9.91 23.14 4.06
C PRO A 282 8.64 23.77 3.47
N ILE A 283 8.75 25.01 3.01
CA ILE A 283 7.68 25.79 2.39
C ILE A 283 8.08 26.17 0.96
N LYS A 284 7.12 26.20 0.05
CA LYS A 284 7.33 26.70 -1.31
C LYS A 284 7.32 28.23 -1.29
N LEU A 285 8.37 28.83 -1.83
CA LEU A 285 8.52 30.27 -1.98
C LEU A 285 8.06 30.75 -3.35
N SER A 286 7.50 31.96 -3.38
CA SER A 286 7.31 32.74 -4.60
C SER A 286 8.58 33.54 -4.96
N ALA A 287 8.64 34.10 -6.17
CA ALA A 287 9.70 35.03 -6.53
C ALA A 287 9.78 36.27 -5.63
N ALA A 288 8.64 36.74 -5.09
CA ALA A 288 8.59 37.85 -4.14
C ALA A 288 9.22 37.45 -2.79
N ASP A 289 8.96 36.24 -2.31
CA ASP A 289 9.56 35.72 -1.09
C ASP A 289 11.09 35.57 -1.22
N LEU A 290 11.56 35.13 -2.39
CA LEU A 290 12.99 35.06 -2.71
C LEU A 290 13.65 36.44 -2.71
N ARG A 291 13.03 37.44 -3.33
CA ARG A 291 13.50 38.84 -3.27
C ARG A 291 13.52 39.40 -1.85
N ALA A 292 12.56 39.02 -1.02
CA ALA A 292 12.52 39.37 0.39
C ALA A 292 13.55 38.59 1.25
N GLY A 293 14.33 37.68 0.64
CA GLY A 293 15.39 36.93 1.33
C GLY A 293 14.87 35.86 2.28
N LYS A 294 13.63 35.39 2.11
CA LYS A 294 13.06 34.31 2.92
C LYS A 294 13.78 32.97 2.65
N LYS A 295 13.82 32.14 3.69
CA LYS A 295 14.32 30.76 3.59
C LYS A 295 13.19 29.82 3.19
N GLY A 296 13.49 28.85 2.34
CA GLY A 296 12.53 27.86 1.86
C GLY A 296 12.90 27.28 0.49
N PHE A 297 11.95 26.56 -0.11
CA PHE A 297 12.13 25.86 -1.38
C PHE A 297 11.65 26.70 -2.55
N ALA A 298 12.31 26.59 -3.70
CA ALA A 298 11.88 27.22 -4.95
C ALA A 298 12.18 26.31 -6.14
N GLY A 299 11.52 26.52 -7.28
CA GLY A 299 11.96 25.98 -8.55
C GLY A 299 12.91 26.95 -9.24
N HIS A 300 13.52 26.51 -10.33
CA HIS A 300 14.34 27.35 -11.19
C HIS A 300 13.56 28.56 -11.70
N LEU A 301 12.28 28.37 -12.07
CA LEU A 301 11.39 29.43 -12.51
C LEU A 301 11.37 30.63 -11.57
N GLU A 302 11.18 30.41 -10.26
CA GLU A 302 11.09 31.52 -9.32
C GLU A 302 12.43 32.24 -9.12
N THR A 303 13.55 31.53 -9.25
CA THR A 303 14.88 32.15 -9.18
C THR A 303 15.12 33.07 -10.38
N GLY A 304 14.74 32.65 -11.59
CA GLY A 304 14.80 33.49 -12.79
C GLY A 304 13.90 34.72 -12.67
N GLN A 305 12.67 34.55 -12.17
CA GLN A 305 11.75 35.66 -11.91
C GLN A 305 12.20 36.60 -10.78
N ALA A 306 12.94 36.08 -9.79
CA ALA A 306 13.40 36.86 -8.65
C ALA A 306 14.65 37.68 -8.96
N TRP A 307 15.62 37.08 -9.65
CA TRP A 307 16.99 37.60 -9.75
C TRP A 307 17.53 37.69 -11.18
N GLY A 308 16.84 37.13 -12.18
CA GLY A 308 17.33 37.06 -13.55
C GLY A 308 18.57 36.16 -13.70
N GLY A 309 19.21 36.22 -14.88
CA GLY A 309 20.41 35.43 -15.18
C GLY A 309 20.16 33.95 -15.51
N THR A 310 18.89 33.57 -15.67
CA THR A 310 18.42 32.27 -16.17
C THR A 310 17.00 32.42 -16.72
N ASP A 311 16.64 31.63 -17.73
CA ASP A 311 15.33 31.58 -18.40
C ASP A 311 14.63 30.22 -18.25
N HIS A 312 15.22 29.33 -17.46
CA HIS A 312 14.70 27.99 -17.21
C HIS A 312 13.46 27.98 -16.32
N VAL A 313 12.58 26.99 -16.55
CA VAL A 313 11.25 26.90 -15.91
C VAL A 313 11.04 25.61 -15.10
N ASP A 314 12.09 24.81 -14.91
CA ASP A 314 12.06 23.57 -14.14
C ASP A 314 11.77 23.82 -12.64
N PRO A 315 11.15 22.86 -11.91
CA PRO A 315 10.79 21.48 -12.32
C PRO A 315 9.48 21.36 -13.12
N GLY A 316 8.90 22.48 -13.57
CA GLY A 316 7.65 22.52 -14.31
C GLY A 316 6.39 22.56 -13.42
N ILE A 317 5.27 22.94 -14.02
CA ILE A 317 3.98 23.14 -13.32
C ILE A 317 3.43 21.85 -12.68
N GLY A 318 3.82 20.69 -13.22
CA GLY A 318 3.37 19.39 -12.71
C GLY A 318 4.07 18.93 -11.43
N PHE A 319 5.17 19.55 -11.01
CA PHE A 319 5.90 19.11 -9.83
C PHE A 319 5.01 19.16 -8.57
N PRO A 320 4.86 18.05 -7.81
CA PRO A 320 3.90 17.95 -6.72
C PRO A 320 4.44 18.57 -5.43
N TRP A 321 4.56 19.90 -5.40
CA TRP A 321 5.15 20.67 -4.30
C TRP A 321 4.59 20.31 -2.92
N ASP A 322 3.27 20.22 -2.79
CA ASP A 322 2.58 19.89 -1.55
C ASP A 322 2.96 18.50 -1.01
N VAL A 323 3.06 17.51 -1.92
CA VAL A 323 3.43 16.13 -1.60
C VAL A 323 4.91 16.04 -1.26
N TYR A 324 5.78 16.61 -2.10
CA TYR A 324 7.22 16.57 -1.88
C TYR A 324 7.63 17.26 -0.58
N LEU A 325 7.10 18.47 -0.32
CA LEU A 325 7.33 19.18 0.93
C LEU A 325 6.68 18.48 2.13
N GLY A 326 5.62 17.68 1.90
CA GLY A 326 5.06 16.76 2.89
C GLY A 326 6.10 15.74 3.32
N TYR A 327 6.75 15.06 2.38
CA TYR A 327 7.82 14.10 2.69
C TYR A 327 9.01 14.75 3.40
N VAL A 328 9.39 15.98 3.02
CA VAL A 328 10.47 16.69 3.74
C VAL A 328 10.06 16.97 5.18
N ARG A 329 8.82 17.44 5.42
CA ARG A 329 8.27 17.66 6.76
C ARG A 329 8.26 16.39 7.61
N ASP A 330 7.82 15.27 7.04
CA ASP A 330 7.79 13.97 7.72
C ASP A 330 9.20 13.51 8.15
N ASN A 331 10.25 13.87 7.39
CA ASN A 331 11.64 13.55 7.71
C ASN A 331 12.34 14.59 8.62
N LEU A 332 11.77 15.78 8.77
CA LEU A 332 12.25 16.81 9.69
C LEU A 332 11.80 16.55 11.12
N ASN A 333 10.52 16.21 11.27
CA ASN A 333 9.91 15.83 12.53
C ASN A 333 9.39 14.41 12.36
N PRO A 334 10.28 13.40 12.30
CA PRO A 334 9.82 12.02 12.27
C PRO A 334 8.90 11.84 13.47
N PRO A 335 7.66 11.37 13.27
CA PRO A 335 6.78 11.13 14.39
C PRO A 335 7.54 10.26 15.39
N LYS A 336 7.60 10.66 16.68
CA LYS A 336 8.04 9.77 17.76
C LYS A 336 7.25 8.48 17.56
N GLU A 337 7.92 7.41 17.16
CA GLU A 337 7.35 6.14 16.71
C GLU A 337 5.84 6.23 16.54
N THR A 338 5.36 6.70 15.37
CA THR A 338 3.93 6.67 15.10
C THR A 338 3.46 5.24 15.34
N PRO A 339 2.55 4.99 16.30
CA PRO A 339 1.94 3.69 16.45
C PRO A 339 1.35 3.36 15.10
N ASN A 340 1.84 2.27 14.51
CA ASN A 340 1.59 1.85 13.14
C ASN A 340 0.20 2.31 12.65
N VAL A 341 0.13 3.45 11.96
CA VAL A 341 -1.17 4.11 11.68
C VAL A 341 -2.02 3.24 10.75
N LEU A 342 -1.37 2.31 10.05
CA LEU A 342 -1.96 1.18 9.34
C LEU A 342 -2.26 0.02 10.30
N THR A 343 -2.93 0.30 11.41
CA THR A 343 -3.45 -0.78 12.28
C THR A 343 -4.64 -1.46 11.60
N PRO A 344 -4.95 -2.71 11.98
CA PRO A 344 -6.25 -3.31 11.66
C PRO A 344 -7.41 -2.38 12.01
N ASN A 345 -7.29 -1.54 13.05
CA ASN A 345 -8.31 -0.58 13.44
C ASN A 345 -8.44 0.57 12.43
N PHE A 346 -7.35 1.13 11.90
CA PHE A 346 -7.44 2.12 10.82
C PHE A 346 -8.12 1.56 9.58
N PHE A 347 -7.77 0.34 9.16
CA PHE A 347 -8.47 -0.30 8.04
C PHE A 347 -9.91 -0.65 8.39
N THR A 348 -10.19 -1.05 9.63
CA THR A 348 -11.55 -1.32 10.11
C THR A 348 -12.38 -0.05 10.18
N ASP A 349 -11.82 1.07 10.58
CA ASP A 349 -12.49 2.36 10.72
C ASP A 349 -12.62 3.07 9.37
N PHE A 350 -11.65 2.89 8.47
CA PHE A 350 -11.75 3.28 7.06
C PHE A 350 -12.79 2.43 6.33
N ILE A 351 -12.79 1.11 6.50
CA ILE A 351 -13.81 0.22 5.92
C ILE A 351 -15.18 0.49 6.55
N LYS A 352 -15.30 0.73 7.85
CA LYS A 352 -16.57 1.10 8.49
C LYS A 352 -17.04 2.49 8.09
N GLY A 353 -16.14 3.47 7.96
CA GLY A 353 -16.48 4.84 7.57
C GLY A 353 -16.80 4.98 6.09
N PHE A 354 -16.12 4.22 5.23
CA PHE A 354 -16.21 4.35 3.77
C PHE A 354 -17.08 3.25 3.13
N ILE A 355 -17.04 2.02 3.67
CA ILE A 355 -17.78 0.84 3.15
C ILE A 355 -18.93 0.42 4.09
N GLY A 356 -18.90 0.83 5.36
CA GLY A 356 -19.96 0.54 6.33
C GLY A 356 -21.34 1.00 5.87
N PRO A 357 -21.50 2.22 5.33
CA PRO A 357 -22.76 2.65 4.72
C PRO A 357 -23.13 1.80 3.49
N LEU A 358 -22.18 1.53 2.59
CA LEU A 358 -22.44 0.77 1.36
C LEU A 358 -22.82 -0.71 1.59
N ILE A 359 -22.30 -1.35 2.64
CA ILE A 359 -22.65 -2.75 2.98
C ILE A 359 -23.92 -2.83 3.83
N SER A 360 -24.23 -1.85 4.68
CA SER A 360 -25.57 -1.76 5.28
C SER A 360 -26.59 -1.51 4.17
N ASP A 361 -26.32 -0.59 3.26
CA ASP A 361 -27.21 -0.26 2.15
C ASP A 361 -27.44 -1.46 1.23
N ALA A 362 -26.43 -2.23 0.84
CA ALA A 362 -26.65 -3.41 0.00
C ALA A 362 -27.52 -4.49 0.68
N LYS A 363 -27.42 -4.62 2.01
CA LYS A 363 -28.25 -5.54 2.81
C LYS A 363 -29.66 -5.01 3.02
N ASP A 364 -29.78 -3.72 3.30
CA ASP A 364 -31.04 -3.03 3.54
C ASP A 364 -31.83 -2.90 2.24
N ILE A 365 -31.18 -2.58 1.11
CA ILE A 365 -31.76 -2.58 -0.24
C ILE A 365 -32.27 -3.98 -0.59
N ARG A 366 -31.46 -5.04 -0.35
CA ARG A 366 -31.90 -6.42 -0.61
C ARG A 366 -33.10 -6.79 0.27
N GLN A 367 -33.11 -6.41 1.54
CA GLN A 367 -34.25 -6.64 2.43
C GLN A 367 -35.50 -5.86 2.01
N GLN A 368 -35.34 -4.61 1.58
CA GLN A 368 -36.40 -3.74 1.07
C GLN A 368 -37.04 -4.32 -0.21
N LEU A 369 -36.21 -4.86 -1.10
CA LEU A 369 -36.67 -5.44 -2.38
C LEU A 369 -37.20 -6.88 -2.24
N THR A 370 -36.65 -7.70 -1.34
CA THR A 370 -36.91 -9.15 -1.32
C THR A 370 -37.38 -9.70 0.03
N GLY A 371 -37.59 -8.84 1.03
CA GLY A 371 -38.21 -9.21 2.31
C GLY A 371 -37.34 -10.04 3.27
N GLY A 372 -36.06 -10.28 3.00
CA GLY A 372 -35.19 -11.01 3.92
C GLY A 372 -33.93 -11.66 3.30
N ARG A 373 -33.18 -12.37 4.16
CA ARG A 373 -31.88 -13.02 3.84
C ARG A 373 -32.03 -14.18 2.86
N ASP A 374 -33.18 -14.84 2.86
CA ASP A 374 -33.54 -15.92 1.95
C ASP A 374 -34.46 -15.37 0.85
N ALA A 375 -34.01 -15.44 -0.40
CA ALA A 375 -34.73 -14.84 -1.52
C ALA A 375 -36.10 -15.51 -1.72
N GLY A 376 -37.17 -14.70 -1.79
CA GLY A 376 -38.47 -15.13 -2.30
C GLY A 376 -39.51 -15.59 -1.28
N GLN A 377 -39.30 -15.39 0.03
CA GLN A 377 -40.27 -15.81 1.06
C GLN A 377 -41.24 -14.71 1.52
N TYR A 378 -40.91 -13.42 1.31
CA TYR A 378 -41.77 -12.27 1.66
C TYR A 378 -41.73 -11.19 0.57
N GLY A 379 -42.85 -10.50 0.33
CA GLY A 379 -43.07 -9.61 -0.83
C GLY A 379 -42.35 -8.25 -0.84
N GLY A 380 -41.23 -8.10 -0.13
CA GLY A 380 -40.55 -6.81 0.04
C GLY A 380 -41.37 -5.79 0.86
N TRP A 381 -40.89 -4.56 0.97
CA TRP A 381 -41.64 -3.46 1.59
C TRP A 381 -42.58 -2.81 0.57
N SER A 382 -43.77 -2.37 1.00
CA SER A 382 -44.67 -1.62 0.12
C SER A 382 -44.08 -0.25 -0.23
N VAL A 383 -44.51 0.31 -1.38
CA VAL A 383 -44.11 1.66 -1.80
C VAL A 383 -44.43 2.70 -0.73
N SER A 384 -45.60 2.59 -0.08
CA SER A 384 -45.99 3.50 1.02
C SER A 384 -45.02 3.43 2.19
N GLN A 385 -44.61 2.22 2.59
CA GLN A 385 -43.69 2.03 3.70
C GLN A 385 -42.27 2.54 3.36
N LEU A 386 -41.85 2.44 2.11
CA LEU A 386 -40.59 3.04 1.64
C LEU A 386 -40.64 4.58 1.67
N VAL A 387 -41.78 5.19 1.31
CA VAL A 387 -41.99 6.65 1.39
C VAL A 387 -41.97 7.16 2.83
N ASP A 388 -42.62 6.45 3.76
CA ASP A 388 -42.65 6.81 5.18
C ASP A 388 -41.25 6.71 5.81
N ASN A 389 -40.49 5.68 5.44
CA ASN A 389 -39.11 5.51 5.90
C ASN A 389 -38.17 6.57 5.33
N ALA A 390 -38.34 6.97 4.07
CA ALA A 390 -37.59 8.07 3.48
C ALA A 390 -37.89 9.40 4.19
N SER A 391 -39.17 9.66 4.45
CA SER A 391 -39.66 10.93 5.02
C SER A 391 -39.30 11.10 6.50
N SER A 392 -38.94 10.02 7.20
CA SER A 392 -38.52 10.06 8.61
C SER A 392 -37.00 10.19 8.82
N LYS A 393 -36.20 10.16 7.73
CA LYS A 393 -34.74 10.32 7.77
C LYS A 393 -34.31 11.76 7.46
N PRO A 394 -33.32 12.32 8.17
CA PRO A 394 -32.84 13.67 7.88
C PRO A 394 -31.93 13.70 6.64
N GLY A 395 -32.29 14.46 5.60
CA GLY A 395 -31.42 14.75 4.44
C GLY A 395 -31.16 13.56 3.50
N ASP A 396 -29.94 13.48 2.93
CA ASP A 396 -29.52 12.52 1.88
C ASP A 396 -29.32 11.07 2.37
N TYR A 397 -29.94 10.69 3.48
CA TYR A 397 -29.76 9.39 4.13
C TYR A 397 -30.79 8.34 3.69
N ALA A 398 -31.60 8.65 2.68
CA ALA A 398 -32.55 7.71 2.09
C ALA A 398 -31.81 6.68 1.23
N THR A 399 -32.24 5.41 1.27
CA THR A 399 -31.70 4.37 0.40
C THR A 399 -32.20 4.55 -1.04
N VAL A 400 -31.54 3.92 -2.02
CA VAL A 400 -31.94 4.02 -3.43
C VAL A 400 -33.42 3.60 -3.67
N PRO A 401 -33.95 2.49 -3.09
CA PRO A 401 -35.37 2.15 -3.21
C PRO A 401 -36.32 3.17 -2.57
N GLU A 402 -35.94 3.76 -1.44
CA GLU A 402 -36.70 4.82 -0.75
C GLU A 402 -36.78 6.09 -1.60
N MET A 403 -35.66 6.50 -2.21
CA MET A 403 -35.61 7.64 -3.13
C MET A 403 -36.43 7.39 -4.40
N LEU A 404 -36.35 6.18 -4.98
CA LEU A 404 -37.17 5.81 -6.14
C LEU A 404 -38.67 5.81 -5.81
N ALA A 405 -39.05 5.32 -4.63
CA ALA A 405 -40.44 5.35 -4.17
C ALA A 405 -40.94 6.79 -4.00
N LEU A 406 -40.15 7.69 -3.40
CA LEU A 406 -40.49 9.12 -3.31
C LEU A 406 -40.70 9.75 -4.69
N VAL A 407 -39.78 9.52 -5.63
CA VAL A 407 -39.88 10.05 -7.00
C VAL A 407 -41.12 9.54 -7.72
N LEU A 408 -41.45 8.25 -7.57
CA LEU A 408 -42.65 7.66 -8.16
C LEU A 408 -43.94 8.22 -7.56
N THR A 409 -43.95 8.51 -6.25
CA THR A 409 -45.17 8.95 -5.56
C THR A 409 -45.40 10.46 -5.68
N ARG A 410 -44.32 11.25 -5.77
CA ARG A 410 -44.39 12.72 -5.94
C ARG A 410 -44.15 13.18 -7.38
N GLN A 411 -44.23 12.26 -8.34
CA GLN A 411 -43.88 12.55 -9.73
C GLN A 411 -44.73 13.69 -10.32
N ASP A 412 -46.00 13.77 -9.94
CA ASP A 412 -46.91 14.79 -10.45
C ASP A 412 -46.74 16.14 -9.76
N GLU A 413 -46.39 16.16 -8.46
CA GLU A 413 -45.97 17.37 -7.73
C GLU A 413 -44.67 17.94 -8.31
N LEU A 414 -43.68 17.09 -8.56
CA LEU A 414 -42.40 17.48 -9.17
C LEU A 414 -42.57 18.02 -10.59
N LYS A 415 -43.52 17.48 -11.36
CA LYS A 415 -43.87 18.02 -12.68
C LYS A 415 -44.55 19.38 -12.57
N ALA A 416 -45.39 19.59 -11.56
CA ALA A 416 -46.03 20.88 -11.30
C ALA A 416 -45.01 21.95 -10.90
N GLU A 417 -44.12 21.65 -9.95
CA GLU A 417 -43.02 22.54 -9.54
C GLU A 417 -42.07 22.85 -10.71
N LEU A 418 -41.75 21.85 -11.53
CA LEU A 418 -40.92 22.05 -12.72
C LEU A 418 -41.60 22.94 -13.77
N ALA A 419 -42.93 22.86 -13.92
CA ALA A 419 -43.70 23.73 -14.79
C ALA A 419 -43.72 25.17 -14.24
N GLU A 420 -43.86 25.34 -12.93
CA GLU A 420 -43.77 26.64 -12.25
C GLU A 420 -42.39 27.30 -12.44
N LEU A 421 -41.31 26.54 -12.23
CA LEU A 421 -39.94 27.00 -12.44
C LEU A 421 -39.64 27.38 -13.90
N LYS A 422 -40.26 26.70 -14.86
CA LYS A 422 -40.16 27.06 -16.28
C LYS A 422 -40.90 28.36 -16.59
N ASN A 423 -42.07 28.58 -16.01
CA ASN A 423 -42.82 29.83 -16.17
C ASN A 423 -42.05 31.03 -15.60
N ILE A 424 -41.40 30.86 -14.45
CA ILE A 424 -40.52 31.88 -13.83
C ILE A 424 -39.32 32.21 -14.74
N LYS A 425 -38.75 31.21 -15.42
CA LYS A 425 -37.61 31.39 -16.32
C LYS A 425 -37.99 32.03 -17.66
N GLU A 426 -39.24 31.88 -18.09
CA GLU A 426 -39.78 32.46 -19.34
C GLU A 426 -40.45 33.84 -19.15
N GLY A 427 -40.45 34.38 -17.92
CA GLY A 427 -40.90 35.75 -17.63
C GLY A 427 -42.41 35.94 -17.71
N ARG A 428 -43.20 34.96 -17.25
CA ARG A 428 -44.63 35.15 -16.92
C ARG A 428 -44.83 35.19 -15.42
#